data_AF-A0A8I0TAC1-F1
#
_entry.id   AF-A0A8I0TAC1-F1
#
_cell.length_a   1.000
_cell.length_b   1.000
_cell.length_c   1.000
_cell.angle_alpha   90.00
_cell.angle_beta   90.00
_cell.angle_gamma   90.00
#
_symmetry.space_group_name_H-M   'P 1'
#
loop_
_entity.id
_entity.type
_entity.pdbx_description
1 polymer ?
#
loop_
_entity_poly.entity_id
_entity_poly.type
_entity_poly.pdbx_seq_one_letter_code
_entity_poly.pdbx_strand_id
1 'polypeptide(L)'
;MATSSGAGELANVLLPLLTEGKNFEVPEIDLSDDMFQQPAEDGPIYGEISPITFEELTTGQVGGTGVFDRLMVSLVNHLKVEYQANRISGAEYTKAYIGIVQAALQTAQQFLLTKDQAYWQALLVQAQAKAAEVATTQARVELETARVMLVRTQFEALTAEVNYGLTKIKISSEDATFANLIKQGTSLDYTNDRMYPQQLALLKEQTETQRSNTLDTRTDGAAITGTAGKQKEQISEQIKLIKEQTETQRSQTLDTRTDNITVTGSVGKQKALYDQQITSYQRDSEQKAAKMWVDAWITQKTIDEGLIAPNQFTNANLDALLTSLRSKLNLG
;
A
#
# COMPACT_ATOMS: atom_id res chain seq x y z
N MET A 1 9.58 -20.35 -7.27
CA MET A 1 9.70 -19.67 -8.57
C MET A 1 8.45 -18.83 -8.74
N ALA A 2 8.58 -17.51 -8.79
CA ALA A 2 7.44 -16.63 -9.00
C ALA A 2 6.89 -16.87 -10.41
N THR A 3 5.65 -17.32 -10.50
CA THR A 3 4.91 -17.40 -11.77
C THR A 3 4.84 -16.01 -12.37
N SER A 4 5.25 -15.85 -13.64
CA SER A 4 5.17 -14.56 -14.33
C SER A 4 3.73 -14.05 -14.28
N SER A 5 3.55 -12.74 -14.11
CA SER A 5 2.23 -12.13 -13.98
C SER A 5 1.39 -12.17 -15.27
N GLY A 6 1.91 -12.76 -16.35
CA GLY A 6 1.28 -12.76 -17.68
C GLY A 6 1.27 -11.39 -18.37
N ALA A 7 1.67 -10.32 -17.68
CA ALA A 7 1.57 -8.95 -18.19
C ALA A 7 2.49 -8.68 -19.38
N GLY A 8 3.67 -9.32 -19.40
CA GLY A 8 4.61 -9.25 -20.53
C GLY A 8 4.07 -9.97 -21.77
N GLU A 9 3.53 -11.18 -21.61
CA GLU A 9 2.90 -11.90 -22.73
C GLU A 9 1.64 -11.18 -23.24
N LEU A 10 0.80 -10.64 -22.35
CA LEU A 10 -0.40 -9.90 -22.72
C LEU A 10 -0.06 -8.59 -23.46
N ALA A 11 0.99 -7.87 -23.05
CA ALA A 11 1.45 -6.67 -23.75
C ALA A 11 1.96 -7.00 -25.16
N ASN A 12 2.67 -8.11 -25.33
CA ASN A 12 3.15 -8.56 -26.64
C ASN A 12 2.01 -9.04 -27.56
N VAL A 13 0.88 -9.48 -27.01
CA VAL A 13 -0.34 -9.83 -27.79
C VAL A 13 -1.16 -8.58 -28.13
N LEU A 14 -1.30 -7.64 -27.19
CA LEU A 14 -2.11 -6.44 -27.38
C LEU A 14 -1.44 -5.40 -28.28
N LEU A 15 -0.11 -5.27 -28.24
CA LEU A 15 0.60 -4.25 -29.02
C LEU A 15 0.38 -4.42 -30.53
N PRO A 16 0.56 -5.60 -31.15
CA PRO A 16 0.27 -5.80 -32.57
C PRO A 16 -1.21 -5.59 -32.94
N LEU A 17 -2.14 -5.97 -32.06
CA LEU A 17 -3.59 -5.76 -32.27
C LEU A 17 -3.99 -4.28 -32.21
N LEU A 18 -3.31 -3.50 -31.37
CA LEU A 18 -3.54 -2.06 -31.24
C LEU A 18 -2.85 -1.28 -32.37
N THR A 19 -1.76 -1.80 -32.93
CA THR A 19 -1.03 -1.18 -34.04
C THR A 19 -1.44 -1.69 -35.42
N GLU A 20 -2.39 -2.62 -35.50
CA GLU A 20 -2.87 -3.20 -36.76
C GLU A 20 -3.51 -2.13 -37.66
N GLY A 21 -3.05 -2.04 -38.91
CA GLY A 21 -3.52 -1.05 -39.89
C GLY A 21 -2.90 0.34 -39.76
N LYS A 22 -1.86 0.53 -38.94
CA LYS A 22 -1.11 1.79 -38.80
C LYS A 22 0.22 1.73 -39.54
N ASN A 23 0.57 2.78 -40.28
CA ASN A 23 1.88 2.91 -40.95
C ASN A 23 2.83 3.74 -40.06
N PHE A 24 4.03 3.20 -39.81
CA PHE A 24 5.05 3.75 -38.92
C PHE A 24 6.27 4.30 -39.68
N GLU A 25 6.23 4.33 -41.00
CA GLU A 25 7.31 4.86 -41.81
C GLU A 25 7.34 6.39 -41.73
N VAL A 26 8.46 6.94 -41.25
CA VAL A 26 8.74 8.37 -41.32
C VAL A 26 9.18 8.67 -42.76
N PRO A 27 8.46 9.53 -43.51
CA PRO A 27 8.91 9.93 -44.83
C PRO A 27 10.25 10.65 -44.72
N GLU A 28 11.24 10.22 -45.50
CA GLU A 28 12.54 10.89 -45.56
C GLU A 28 12.34 12.27 -46.21
N ILE A 29 12.61 13.34 -45.46
CA ILE A 29 12.47 14.73 -45.94
C ILE A 29 13.84 15.17 -46.44
N ASP A 30 14.03 15.13 -47.76
CA ASP A 30 15.22 15.64 -48.41
C ASP A 30 15.06 17.13 -48.74
N LEU A 31 15.68 17.99 -47.92
CA LEU A 31 15.70 19.45 -48.11
C LEU A 31 16.74 19.90 -49.15
N SER A 32 17.52 18.97 -49.71
CA SER A 32 18.52 19.27 -50.74
C SER A 32 17.99 19.12 -52.17
N ASP A 33 16.74 18.69 -52.32
CA ASP A 33 16.07 18.54 -53.61
C ASP A 33 16.07 19.87 -54.40
N ASP A 34 16.33 19.78 -55.70
CA ASP A 34 16.38 20.91 -56.65
C ASP A 34 15.12 21.79 -56.59
N MET A 35 13.99 21.25 -56.12
CA MET A 35 12.76 22.01 -55.90
C MET A 35 12.84 23.10 -54.82
N PHE A 36 13.87 23.07 -53.97
CA PHE A 36 14.14 24.05 -52.89
C PHE A 36 15.29 25.01 -53.20
N GLN A 37 16.01 24.79 -54.30
CA GLN A 37 17.06 25.71 -54.73
C GLN A 37 16.43 26.99 -55.28
N GLN A 38 17.01 28.13 -54.91
CA GLN A 38 16.62 29.41 -55.50
C GLN A 38 16.93 29.37 -57.00
N PRO A 39 15.98 29.73 -57.87
CA PRO A 39 16.26 29.86 -59.30
C PRO A 39 17.45 30.80 -59.51
N ALA A 40 18.30 30.49 -60.48
CA ALA A 40 19.43 31.36 -60.80
C ALA A 40 18.91 32.74 -61.25
N GLU A 41 19.46 33.82 -60.70
CA GLU A 41 19.21 35.20 -61.16
C GLU A 41 19.86 35.46 -62.53
N ASP A 42 19.55 34.64 -63.53
CA ASP A 42 20.09 34.72 -64.88
C ASP A 42 18.96 34.96 -65.90
N GLY A 43 19.25 35.79 -66.89
CA GLY A 43 18.36 36.08 -68.01
C GLY A 43 18.13 37.58 -68.25
N PRO A 44 17.53 37.92 -69.40
CA PRO A 44 17.32 39.30 -69.85
C PRO A 44 16.44 40.15 -68.92
N ILE A 45 15.77 39.52 -67.95
CA ILE A 45 14.95 40.19 -66.92
C ILE A 45 15.81 40.68 -65.75
N TYR A 46 17.01 40.14 -65.51
CA TYR A 46 17.92 40.54 -64.41
C TYR A 46 19.06 41.47 -64.87
N GLY A 47 19.14 41.78 -66.17
CA GLY A 47 20.13 42.71 -66.71
C GLY A 47 19.92 44.15 -66.23
N GLU A 48 20.98 44.96 -66.23
CA GLU A 48 20.89 46.39 -65.95
C GLU A 48 19.99 47.08 -66.99
N ILE A 49 18.90 47.69 -66.52
CA ILE A 49 18.06 48.54 -67.34
C ILE A 49 18.72 49.93 -67.36
N SER A 50 19.21 50.37 -68.52
CA SER A 50 19.89 51.66 -68.62
C SER A 50 18.90 52.84 -68.55
N PRO A 51 19.15 53.85 -67.71
CA PRO A 51 18.32 55.05 -67.63
C PRO A 51 18.50 55.93 -68.88
N ILE A 52 17.51 56.76 -69.19
CA ILE A 52 17.59 57.72 -70.29
C ILE A 52 18.54 58.85 -69.92
N THR A 53 19.35 59.27 -70.88
CA THR A 53 20.22 60.44 -70.73
C THR A 53 19.86 61.53 -71.73
N PHE A 54 20.18 62.78 -71.39
CA PHE A 54 19.84 63.96 -72.20
C PHE A 54 20.48 63.91 -73.59
N GLU A 55 21.62 63.23 -73.69
CA GLU A 55 22.41 63.03 -74.91
C GLU A 55 21.68 62.18 -75.97
N GLU A 56 20.69 61.37 -75.58
CA GLU A 56 19.85 60.63 -76.52
C GLU A 56 18.80 61.53 -77.20
N LEU A 57 18.40 62.62 -76.54
CA LEU A 57 17.47 63.60 -77.11
C LEU A 57 18.19 64.55 -78.08
N THR A 58 19.26 65.19 -77.62
CA THR A 58 20.13 66.07 -78.42
C THR A 58 21.51 66.15 -77.81
N THR A 59 22.54 66.25 -78.65
CA THR A 59 23.91 66.54 -78.21
C THR A 59 24.20 68.04 -78.21
N GLY A 60 23.21 68.90 -78.49
CA GLY A 60 23.36 70.36 -78.52
C GLY A 60 24.24 70.88 -79.66
N GLN A 61 24.50 70.05 -80.68
CA GLN A 61 25.36 70.39 -81.82
C GLN A 61 24.63 70.18 -83.14
N VAL A 62 24.90 71.04 -84.11
CA VAL A 62 24.39 70.87 -85.48
C VAL A 62 25.00 69.61 -86.07
N GLY A 63 24.16 68.62 -86.41
CA GLY A 63 24.66 67.32 -86.89
C GLY A 63 24.86 66.27 -85.80
N GLY A 64 24.36 66.51 -84.59
CA GLY A 64 24.47 65.61 -83.44
C GLY A 64 23.90 64.21 -83.64
N THR A 65 24.16 63.34 -82.65
CA THR A 65 23.71 61.94 -82.67
C THR A 65 22.37 61.71 -81.98
N GLY A 66 21.84 62.71 -81.28
CA GLY A 66 20.54 62.62 -80.62
C GLY A 66 19.38 62.50 -81.61
N VAL A 67 18.24 62.00 -81.16
CA VAL A 67 17.06 61.76 -82.01
C VAL A 67 16.58 63.07 -82.66
N PHE A 68 16.57 64.17 -81.90
CA PHE A 68 16.24 65.48 -82.45
C PHE A 68 17.25 65.91 -83.52
N ASP A 69 18.54 65.73 -83.27
CA ASP A 69 19.60 66.16 -84.18
C ASP A 69 19.57 65.36 -85.49
N ARG A 70 19.35 64.04 -85.41
CA ARG A 70 19.24 63.17 -86.59
C ARG A 70 17.99 63.48 -87.42
N LEU A 71 16.86 63.75 -86.77
CA LEU A 71 15.64 64.19 -87.45
C LEU A 71 15.85 65.54 -88.13
N MET A 72 16.47 66.50 -87.44
CA MET A 72 16.78 67.82 -87.99
C MET A 72 17.74 67.74 -89.19
N VAL A 73 18.80 66.94 -89.11
CA VAL A 73 19.73 66.73 -90.23
C VAL A 73 19.00 66.16 -91.45
N SER A 74 18.18 65.12 -91.26
CA SER A 74 17.44 64.50 -92.35
C SER A 74 16.47 65.49 -93.01
N LEU A 75 15.60 66.14 -92.20
CA LEU A 75 14.54 67.01 -92.71
C LEU A 75 15.07 68.31 -93.31
N VAL A 76 16.13 68.90 -92.73
CA VAL A 76 16.77 70.12 -93.27
C VAL A 76 17.54 69.81 -94.56
N ASN A 77 18.14 68.63 -94.70
CA ASN A 77 18.77 68.22 -95.95
C ASN A 77 17.74 68.07 -97.08
N HIS A 78 16.57 67.49 -96.81
CA HIS A 78 15.47 67.47 -97.78
C HIS A 78 15.02 68.88 -98.18
N LEU A 79 14.87 69.78 -97.20
CA LEU A 79 14.51 71.17 -97.46
C LEU A 79 15.56 71.92 -98.30
N LYS A 80 16.85 71.65 -98.05
CA LYS A 80 17.97 72.22 -98.79
C LYS A 80 17.98 71.78 -100.27
N VAL A 81 17.66 70.52 -100.55
CA VAL A 81 17.53 70.01 -101.93
C VAL A 81 16.42 70.75 -102.68
N GLU A 82 15.27 70.95 -102.02
CA GLU A 82 14.13 71.65 -102.62
C GLU A 82 14.42 73.15 -102.89
N TYR A 83 15.18 73.80 -102.00
CA TYR A 83 15.64 75.18 -102.20
C TYR A 83 16.65 75.30 -103.34
N GLN A 84 17.63 74.40 -103.39
CA GLN A 84 18.66 74.39 -104.45
C GLN A 84 18.07 74.08 -105.83
N ALA A 85 16.96 73.33 -105.87
CA ALA A 85 16.18 73.09 -107.09
C ALA A 85 15.30 74.28 -107.51
N ASN A 86 15.39 75.45 -106.84
CA ASN A 86 14.56 76.64 -107.05
C ASN A 86 13.05 76.39 -106.93
N ARG A 87 12.63 75.36 -106.17
CA ARG A 87 11.20 75.01 -105.99
C ARG A 87 10.52 75.81 -104.89
N ILE A 88 11.29 76.43 -103.99
CA ILE A 88 10.81 77.24 -102.87
C ILE A 88 11.64 78.51 -102.73
N SER A 89 11.00 79.63 -102.37
CA SER A 89 11.67 80.92 -102.11
C SER A 89 12.32 80.99 -100.73
N GLY A 90 13.21 81.96 -100.48
CA GLY A 90 13.88 82.12 -99.19
C GLY A 90 12.91 82.36 -98.00
N ALA A 91 11.79 83.02 -98.26
CA ALA A 91 10.72 83.21 -97.27
C ALA A 91 9.97 81.90 -96.97
N GLU A 92 9.69 81.08 -98.00
CA GLU A 92 9.04 79.77 -97.85
C GLU A 92 9.97 78.75 -97.20
N TYR A 93 11.27 78.81 -97.48
CA TYR A 93 12.30 77.99 -96.82
C TYR A 93 12.31 78.23 -95.30
N THR A 94 12.29 79.50 -94.87
CA THR A 94 12.29 79.85 -93.44
C THR A 94 11.01 79.36 -92.76
N LYS A 95 9.86 79.50 -93.43
CA LYS A 95 8.57 79.03 -92.92
C LYS A 95 8.51 77.50 -92.79
N ALA A 96 9.00 76.77 -93.79
CA ALA A 96 9.07 75.31 -93.77
C ALA A 96 10.08 74.81 -92.72
N TYR A 97 11.21 75.50 -92.55
CA TYR A 97 12.21 75.21 -91.53
C TYR A 97 11.61 75.32 -90.12
N ILE A 98 10.87 76.40 -89.81
CA ILE A 98 10.21 76.56 -88.51
C ILE A 98 9.19 75.44 -88.26
N GLY A 99 8.39 75.07 -89.27
CA GLY A 99 7.44 73.96 -89.15
C GLY A 99 8.11 72.61 -88.92
N ILE A 100 9.22 72.35 -89.61
CA ILE A 100 10.03 71.14 -89.43
C ILE A 100 10.67 71.09 -88.03
N VAL A 101 11.23 72.20 -87.54
CA VAL A 101 11.81 72.28 -86.19
C VAL A 101 10.74 72.01 -85.14
N GLN A 102 9.56 72.61 -85.27
CA GLN A 102 8.44 72.39 -84.36
C GLN A 102 7.99 70.92 -84.36
N ALA A 103 7.86 70.29 -85.54
CA ALA A 103 7.46 68.89 -85.66
C ALA A 103 8.55 67.91 -85.15
N ALA A 104 9.83 68.19 -85.43
CA ALA A 104 10.95 67.39 -84.95
C ALA A 104 11.08 67.47 -83.43
N LEU A 105 10.88 68.65 -82.84
CA LEU A 105 10.89 68.84 -81.38
C LEU A 105 9.74 68.06 -80.72
N GLN A 106 8.54 68.14 -81.28
CA GLN A 106 7.37 67.41 -80.77
C GLN A 106 7.57 65.89 -80.86
N THR A 107 8.14 65.39 -81.96
CA THR A 107 8.44 63.96 -82.14
C THR A 107 9.53 63.49 -81.18
N ALA A 108 10.58 64.29 -80.98
CA ALA A 108 11.67 63.98 -80.06
C ALA A 108 11.18 63.98 -78.60
N GLN A 109 10.32 64.92 -78.20
CA GLN A 109 9.68 64.92 -76.88
C GLN A 109 8.80 63.67 -76.68
N GLN A 110 8.00 63.29 -77.68
CA GLN A 110 7.16 62.09 -77.61
C GLN A 110 8.00 60.82 -77.51
N PHE A 111 9.11 60.73 -78.25
CA PHE A 111 10.05 59.62 -78.18
C PHE A 111 10.66 59.49 -76.78
N LEU A 112 11.09 60.61 -76.18
CA LEU A 112 11.64 60.65 -74.83
C LEU A 112 10.62 60.12 -73.80
N LEU A 113 9.39 60.66 -73.82
CA LEU A 113 8.32 60.24 -72.90
C LEU A 113 7.95 58.77 -73.07
N THR A 114 7.89 58.28 -74.32
CA THR A 114 7.56 56.88 -74.62
C THR A 114 8.66 55.94 -74.15
N LYS A 115 9.93 56.33 -74.32
CA LYS A 115 11.07 55.57 -73.82
C LYS A 115 11.10 55.56 -72.28
N ASP A 116 10.79 56.67 -71.62
CA ASP A 116 10.71 56.74 -70.15
C ASP A 116 9.62 55.83 -69.62
N GLN A 117 8.45 55.84 -70.26
CA GLN A 117 7.35 54.93 -69.93
C GLN A 117 7.76 53.46 -70.12
N ALA A 118 8.52 53.13 -71.17
CA ALA A 118 9.03 51.78 -71.39
C ALA A 118 10.05 51.36 -70.32
N TYR A 119 10.92 52.27 -69.87
CA TYR A 119 11.86 52.02 -68.77
C TYR A 119 11.12 51.68 -67.46
N TRP A 120 10.17 52.52 -67.05
CA TRP A 120 9.39 52.29 -65.83
C TRP A 120 8.52 51.02 -65.91
N GLN A 121 7.96 50.73 -67.09
CA GLN A 121 7.22 49.49 -67.32
C GLN A 121 8.12 48.26 -67.22
N ALA A 122 9.34 48.30 -67.77
CA ALA A 122 10.31 47.21 -67.67
C ALA A 122 10.74 46.98 -66.21
N LEU A 123 11.03 48.05 -65.47
CA LEU A 123 11.38 47.97 -64.05
C LEU A 123 10.23 47.39 -63.21
N LEU A 124 8.98 47.79 -63.49
CA LEU A 124 7.79 47.25 -62.83
C LEU A 124 7.63 45.74 -63.11
N VAL A 125 7.81 45.31 -64.37
CA VAL A 125 7.74 43.90 -64.76
C VAL A 125 8.84 43.09 -64.08
N GLN A 126 10.06 43.63 -63.98
CA GLN A 126 11.17 43.00 -63.25
C GLN A 126 10.84 42.84 -61.77
N ALA A 127 10.30 43.88 -61.12
CA ALA A 127 9.87 43.81 -59.71
C ALA A 127 8.74 42.79 -59.50
N GLN A 128 7.75 42.74 -60.41
CA GLN A 128 6.67 41.75 -60.38
C GLN A 128 7.17 40.32 -60.58
N ALA A 129 8.14 40.09 -61.48
CA ALA A 129 8.75 38.79 -61.70
C ALA A 129 9.49 38.29 -60.44
N LYS A 130 10.31 39.14 -59.82
CA LYS A 130 10.98 38.84 -58.55
C LYS A 130 9.98 38.54 -57.42
N ALA A 131 8.90 39.33 -57.33
CA ALA A 131 7.86 39.09 -56.33
C ALA A 131 7.11 37.76 -56.57
N ALA A 132 6.84 37.40 -57.82
CA ALA A 132 6.20 36.14 -58.18
C ALA A 132 7.09 34.93 -57.84
N GLU A 133 8.40 35.04 -58.09
CA GLU A 133 9.37 34.00 -57.75
C GLU A 133 9.46 33.77 -56.23
N VAL A 134 9.59 34.86 -55.44
CA VAL A 134 9.56 34.79 -53.98
C VAL A 134 8.26 34.16 -53.48
N ALA A 135 7.11 34.49 -54.09
CA ALA A 135 5.83 33.89 -53.74
C ALA A 135 5.80 32.37 -54.02
N THR A 136 6.41 31.89 -55.11
CA THR A 136 6.51 30.45 -55.39
C THR A 136 7.41 29.73 -54.39
N THR A 137 8.54 30.31 -54.01
CA THR A 137 9.44 29.75 -52.99
C THR A 137 8.75 29.70 -51.62
N GLN A 138 8.03 30.76 -51.26
CA GLN A 138 7.26 30.82 -50.01
C GLN A 138 6.16 29.76 -49.97
N ALA A 139 5.42 29.55 -51.05
CA ALA A 139 4.41 28.50 -51.15
C ALA A 139 5.01 27.08 -51.00
N ARG A 140 6.23 26.85 -51.51
CA ARG A 140 6.95 25.58 -51.35
C ARG A 140 7.39 25.35 -49.90
N VAL A 141 7.92 26.37 -49.24
CA VAL A 141 8.29 26.30 -47.82
C VAL A 141 7.07 26.08 -46.92
N GLU A 142 5.94 26.71 -47.23
CA GLU A 142 4.68 26.48 -46.51
C GLU A 142 4.18 25.03 -46.66
N LEU A 143 4.27 24.45 -47.87
CA LEU A 143 3.91 23.05 -48.11
C LEU A 143 4.75 22.08 -47.26
N GLU A 144 6.07 22.31 -47.17
CA GLU A 144 6.93 21.47 -46.32
C GLU A 144 6.68 21.67 -44.83
N THR A 145 6.43 22.92 -44.41
CA THR A 145 6.04 23.20 -43.03
C THR A 145 4.75 22.45 -42.67
N ALA A 146 3.79 22.38 -43.60
CA ALA A 146 2.57 21.60 -43.43
C ALA A 146 2.84 20.08 -43.37
N ARG A 147 3.78 19.54 -44.16
CA ARG A 147 4.20 18.13 -44.09
C ARG A 147 4.86 17.78 -42.75
N VAL A 148 5.79 18.61 -42.27
CA VAL A 148 6.44 18.44 -40.96
C VAL A 148 5.41 18.50 -39.83
N MET A 149 4.48 19.45 -39.91
CA MET A 149 3.35 19.54 -38.97
C MET A 149 2.49 18.27 -38.99
N LEU A 150 2.18 17.72 -40.17
CA LEU A 150 1.44 16.47 -40.29
C LEU A 150 2.18 15.32 -39.59
N VAL A 151 3.47 15.14 -39.86
CA VAL A 151 4.30 14.10 -39.20
C VAL A 151 4.29 14.29 -37.69
N ARG A 152 4.44 15.52 -37.21
CA ARG A 152 4.37 15.83 -35.77
C ARG A 152 3.01 15.47 -35.17
N THR A 153 1.90 15.83 -35.82
CA THR A 153 0.55 15.46 -35.33
C THR A 153 0.34 13.94 -35.33
N GLN A 154 0.92 13.21 -36.28
CA GLN A 154 0.91 11.75 -36.26
C GLN A 154 1.69 11.22 -35.04
N PHE A 155 2.89 11.72 -34.75
CA PHE A 155 3.64 11.34 -33.55
C PHE A 155 2.91 11.66 -32.24
N GLU A 156 2.25 12.82 -32.15
CA GLU A 156 1.43 13.19 -30.99
C GLU A 156 0.24 12.22 -30.82
N ALA A 157 -0.43 11.84 -31.92
CA ALA A 157 -1.50 10.85 -31.91
C ALA A 157 -1.02 9.46 -31.47
N LEU A 158 0.15 9.01 -31.94
CA LEU A 158 0.77 7.76 -31.48
C LEU A 158 1.09 7.80 -29.99
N THR A 159 1.62 8.91 -29.50
CA THR A 159 1.93 9.08 -28.07
C THR A 159 0.66 8.99 -27.23
N ALA A 160 -0.44 9.60 -27.69
CA ALA A 160 -1.74 9.48 -27.04
C ALA A 160 -2.26 8.02 -27.02
N GLU A 161 -2.05 7.26 -28.10
CA GLU A 161 -2.47 5.86 -28.20
C GLU A 161 -1.65 4.93 -27.29
N VAL A 162 -0.33 5.11 -27.20
CA VAL A 162 0.53 4.40 -26.23
C VAL A 162 0.07 4.70 -24.79
N ASN A 163 -0.25 5.95 -24.49
CA ASN A 163 -0.78 6.34 -23.18
C ASN A 163 -2.15 5.69 -22.88
N TYR A 164 -3.00 5.52 -23.89
CA TYR A 164 -4.25 4.76 -23.76
C TYR A 164 -3.98 3.28 -23.45
N GLY A 165 -3.07 2.64 -24.18
CA GLY A 165 -2.64 1.26 -23.90
C GLY A 165 -2.08 1.09 -22.48
N LEU A 166 -1.23 2.01 -22.03
CA LEU A 166 -0.72 2.04 -20.65
C LEU A 166 -1.86 2.17 -19.64
N THR A 167 -2.83 3.04 -19.89
CA THR A 167 -4.00 3.22 -19.02
C THR A 167 -4.83 1.94 -18.93
N LYS A 168 -5.03 1.24 -20.06
CA LYS A 168 -5.73 -0.04 -20.09
C LYS A 168 -5.01 -1.12 -19.26
N ILE A 169 -3.68 -1.20 -19.34
CA ILE A 169 -2.88 -2.11 -18.51
C ILE A 169 -3.01 -1.75 -17.02
N LYS A 170 -2.96 -0.46 -16.67
CA LYS A 170 -3.18 -0.02 -15.28
C LYS A 170 -4.55 -0.43 -14.75
N ILE A 171 -5.62 -0.22 -15.53
CA ILE A 171 -6.98 -0.65 -15.17
C ILE A 171 -7.03 -2.17 -14.95
N SER A 172 -6.38 -2.96 -15.82
CA SER A 172 -6.32 -4.42 -15.64
C SER A 172 -5.57 -4.82 -14.36
N SER A 173 -4.51 -4.10 -14.00
CA SER A 173 -3.80 -4.32 -12.74
C SER A 173 -4.67 -3.95 -11.53
N GLU A 174 -5.43 -2.86 -11.60
CA GLU A 174 -6.35 -2.43 -10.55
C GLU A 174 -7.56 -3.37 -10.40
N ASP A 175 -8.05 -3.94 -11.48
CA ASP A 175 -9.12 -4.95 -11.44
C ASP A 175 -8.65 -6.23 -10.73
N ALA A 176 -7.41 -6.67 -10.99
CA ALA A 176 -6.81 -7.79 -10.29
C ALA A 176 -6.62 -7.53 -8.78
N THR A 177 -6.24 -6.31 -8.38
CA THR A 177 -6.15 -5.94 -6.96
C THR A 177 -7.54 -5.89 -6.31
N PHE A 178 -8.54 -5.35 -6.99
CA PHE A 178 -9.93 -5.35 -6.53
C PHE A 178 -10.48 -6.77 -6.31
N ALA A 179 -10.23 -7.69 -7.25
CA ALA A 179 -10.63 -9.10 -7.10
C ALA A 179 -9.96 -9.78 -5.88
N ASN A 180 -8.69 -9.47 -5.62
CA ASN A 180 -8.00 -9.96 -4.42
C ASN A 180 -8.57 -9.38 -3.12
N LEU A 181 -8.95 -8.09 -3.12
CA LEU A 181 -9.59 -7.45 -1.98
C LEU A 181 -10.95 -8.08 -1.66
N ILE A 182 -11.76 -8.42 -2.67
CA ILE A 182 -13.01 -9.16 -2.45
C ILE A 182 -12.74 -10.49 -1.75
N LYS A 183 -11.77 -11.27 -2.23
CA LYS A 183 -11.41 -12.56 -1.60
C LYS A 183 -10.92 -12.38 -0.17
N GLN A 184 -10.15 -11.33 0.12
CA GLN A 184 -9.71 -11.00 1.46
C GLN A 184 -10.90 -10.63 2.36
N GLY A 185 -11.84 -9.82 1.86
CA GLY A 185 -13.09 -9.49 2.54
C GLY A 185 -13.89 -10.74 2.91
N THR A 186 -14.13 -11.63 1.94
CA THR A 186 -14.84 -12.90 2.19
C THR A 186 -14.14 -13.78 3.23
N SER A 187 -12.80 -13.82 3.23
CA SER A 187 -12.02 -14.55 4.23
C SER A 187 -12.14 -13.95 5.63
N LEU A 188 -12.14 -12.61 5.73
CA LEU A 188 -12.35 -11.90 6.98
C LEU A 188 -13.76 -12.11 7.52
N ASP A 189 -14.78 -12.02 6.66
CA ASP A 189 -16.17 -12.28 7.02
C ASP A 189 -16.34 -13.70 7.54
N TYR A 190 -15.77 -14.69 6.85
CA TYR A 190 -15.77 -16.08 7.33
C TYR A 190 -15.10 -16.21 8.70
N THR A 191 -13.96 -15.55 8.91
CA THR A 191 -13.24 -15.59 10.19
C THR A 191 -14.06 -14.95 11.31
N ASN A 192 -14.67 -13.79 11.06
CA ASN A 192 -15.47 -13.05 12.03
C ASN A 192 -16.77 -13.77 12.39
N ASP A 193 -17.45 -14.37 11.40
CA ASP A 193 -18.76 -14.99 11.61
C ASP A 193 -18.65 -16.43 12.11
N ARG A 194 -17.60 -17.16 11.70
CA ARG A 194 -17.46 -18.59 12.00
C ARG A 194 -16.40 -18.88 13.05
N MET A 195 -15.21 -18.30 12.92
CA MET A 195 -14.07 -18.68 13.76
C MET A 195 -14.04 -17.94 15.09
N TYR A 196 -14.18 -16.61 15.10
CA TYR A 196 -14.11 -15.83 16.35
C TYR A 196 -15.19 -16.17 17.38
N PRO A 197 -16.46 -16.44 17.03
CA PRO A 197 -17.46 -16.85 18.00
C PRO A 197 -17.13 -18.20 18.65
N GLN A 198 -16.58 -19.13 17.86
CA GLN A 198 -16.12 -20.44 18.36
C GLN A 198 -14.91 -20.28 19.29
N GLN A 199 -13.95 -19.41 18.94
CA GLN A 199 -12.81 -19.10 19.80
C GLN A 199 -13.25 -18.46 21.12
N LEU A 200 -14.21 -17.52 21.08
CA LEU A 200 -14.77 -16.90 22.27
C LEU A 200 -15.52 -17.92 23.15
N ALA A 201 -16.29 -18.82 22.55
CA ALA A 201 -16.99 -19.88 23.27
C ALA A 201 -15.99 -20.82 23.97
N LEU A 202 -14.95 -21.26 23.26
CA LEU A 202 -13.89 -22.08 23.84
C LEU A 202 -13.18 -21.36 25.01
N LEU A 203 -12.87 -20.07 24.84
CA LEU A 203 -12.21 -19.27 25.88
C LEU A 203 -13.08 -19.11 27.13
N LYS A 204 -14.41 -18.97 26.96
CA LYS A 204 -15.37 -18.96 28.09
C LYS A 204 -15.35 -20.29 28.84
N GLU A 205 -15.37 -21.42 28.14
CA GLU A 205 -15.30 -22.75 28.78
C GLU A 205 -13.95 -22.98 29.50
N GLN A 206 -12.84 -22.53 28.93
CA GLN A 206 -11.52 -22.56 29.59
C GLN A 206 -11.50 -21.71 30.86
N THR A 207 -12.12 -20.53 30.81
CA THR A 207 -12.24 -19.63 31.97
C THR A 207 -13.06 -20.28 33.09
N GLU A 208 -14.19 -20.91 32.77
CA GLU A 208 -15.00 -21.65 33.75
C GLU A 208 -14.24 -22.85 34.34
N THR A 209 -13.44 -23.55 33.52
CA THR A 209 -12.60 -24.65 34.00
C THR A 209 -11.60 -24.17 35.04
N GLN A 210 -10.88 -23.07 34.76
CA GLN A 210 -9.91 -22.51 35.71
C GLN A 210 -10.58 -21.99 36.98
N ARG A 211 -11.71 -21.29 36.84
CA ARG A 211 -12.52 -20.82 37.96
C ARG A 211 -13.00 -21.96 38.84
N SER A 212 -13.34 -23.10 38.24
CA SER A 212 -13.81 -24.26 38.97
C SER A 212 -12.78 -24.84 39.94
N ASN A 213 -11.49 -24.60 39.69
CA ASN A 213 -10.41 -25.05 40.57
C ASN A 213 -10.26 -24.18 41.83
N THR A 214 -10.70 -22.93 41.80
CA THR A 214 -10.43 -21.95 42.88
C THR A 214 -11.67 -21.50 43.64
N LEU A 215 -12.84 -21.55 43.00
CA LEU A 215 -14.11 -21.07 43.54
C LEU A 215 -15.17 -22.16 43.42
N ASP A 216 -16.23 -22.09 44.23
CA ASP A 216 -17.34 -23.06 44.22
C ASP A 216 -18.50 -22.67 43.29
N THR A 217 -18.40 -21.49 42.66
CA THR A 217 -19.43 -20.94 41.77
C THR A 217 -18.86 -20.56 40.40
N ARG A 218 -19.70 -20.74 39.39
CA ARG A 218 -19.52 -20.28 38.01
C ARG A 218 -19.60 -18.76 37.90
N THR A 219 -19.31 -18.21 36.72
CA THR A 219 -19.42 -16.76 36.50
C THR A 219 -20.83 -16.21 36.62
N ASP A 220 -21.85 -17.02 36.32
CA ASP A 220 -23.27 -16.70 36.52
C ASP A 220 -23.74 -16.85 37.98
N GLY A 221 -22.85 -17.27 38.89
CA GLY A 221 -23.16 -17.50 40.30
C GLY A 221 -23.76 -18.88 40.60
N ALA A 222 -24.05 -19.71 39.60
CA ALA A 222 -24.50 -21.08 39.82
C ALA A 222 -23.39 -21.95 40.43
N ALA A 223 -23.76 -22.97 41.19
CA ALA A 223 -22.81 -23.91 41.76
C ALA A 223 -22.09 -24.72 40.68
N ILE A 224 -20.83 -25.08 40.92
CA ILE A 224 -20.09 -26.00 40.04
C ILE A 224 -20.63 -27.41 40.22
N THR A 225 -21.07 -28.00 39.12
CA THR A 225 -21.61 -29.36 39.07
C THR A 225 -20.72 -30.26 38.19
N GLY A 226 -21.21 -31.43 37.77
CA GLY A 226 -20.46 -32.36 36.92
C GLY A 226 -19.24 -32.98 37.63
N THR A 227 -18.20 -33.33 36.89
CA THR A 227 -17.01 -34.01 37.43
C THR A 227 -16.27 -33.15 38.45
N ALA A 228 -16.04 -31.87 38.15
CA ALA A 228 -15.35 -30.95 39.06
C ALA A 228 -16.12 -30.77 40.37
N GLY A 229 -17.45 -30.58 40.30
CA GLY A 229 -18.30 -30.50 41.49
C GLY A 229 -18.26 -31.79 42.32
N LYS A 230 -18.39 -32.95 41.68
CA LYS A 230 -18.29 -34.26 42.36
C LYS A 230 -16.93 -34.50 43.01
N GLN A 231 -15.83 -34.04 42.39
CA GLN A 231 -14.49 -34.14 42.98
C GLN A 231 -14.37 -33.28 44.24
N LYS A 232 -14.94 -32.06 44.24
CA LYS A 232 -14.97 -31.19 45.44
C LYS A 232 -15.79 -31.79 46.57
N GLU A 233 -16.95 -32.36 46.24
CA GLU A 233 -17.79 -33.07 47.20
C GLU A 233 -17.05 -34.29 47.77
N GLN A 234 -16.40 -35.08 46.90
CA GLN A 234 -15.58 -36.22 47.33
C GLN A 234 -14.44 -35.80 48.26
N ILE A 235 -13.73 -34.71 47.96
CA ILE A 235 -12.69 -34.16 48.85
C ILE A 235 -13.29 -33.72 50.19
N SER A 236 -14.47 -33.10 50.17
CA SER A 236 -15.16 -32.66 51.39
C SER A 236 -15.55 -33.84 52.29
N GLU A 237 -16.06 -34.93 51.70
CA GLU A 237 -16.36 -36.17 52.43
C GLU A 237 -15.09 -36.89 52.90
N GLN A 238 -14.01 -36.88 52.10
CA GLN A 238 -12.71 -37.41 52.54
C GLN A 238 -12.16 -36.65 53.75
N ILE A 239 -12.30 -35.31 53.80
CA ILE A 239 -11.90 -34.51 54.97
C ILE A 239 -12.67 -34.93 56.22
N LYS A 240 -13.99 -35.15 56.11
CA LYS A 240 -14.82 -35.62 57.25
C LYS A 240 -14.34 -37.00 57.73
N LEU A 241 -14.15 -37.93 56.82
CA LEU A 241 -13.65 -39.27 57.14
C LEU A 241 -12.28 -39.21 57.85
N ILE A 242 -11.34 -38.40 57.33
CA ILE A 242 -10.00 -38.25 57.91
C ILE A 242 -10.08 -37.64 59.31
N LYS A 243 -10.98 -36.68 59.55
CA LYS A 243 -11.22 -36.12 60.90
C LYS A 243 -11.68 -37.20 61.86
N GLU A 244 -12.66 -38.03 61.49
CA GLU A 244 -13.14 -39.13 62.34
C GLU A 244 -12.04 -40.19 62.58
N GLN A 245 -11.21 -40.49 61.57
CA GLN A 245 -10.05 -41.36 61.73
C GLN A 245 -9.02 -40.78 62.70
N THR A 246 -8.76 -39.46 62.62
CA THR A 246 -7.87 -38.75 63.54
C THR A 246 -8.40 -38.83 64.97
N GLU A 247 -9.70 -38.61 65.19
CA GLU A 247 -10.31 -38.76 66.52
C GLU A 247 -10.23 -40.19 67.04
N THR A 248 -10.41 -41.19 66.17
CA THR A 248 -10.31 -42.60 66.55
C THR A 248 -8.88 -42.94 66.99
N GLN A 249 -7.87 -42.51 66.23
CA GLN A 249 -6.46 -42.73 66.58
C GLN A 249 -6.07 -42.00 67.88
N ARG A 250 -6.52 -40.75 68.05
CA ARG A 250 -6.28 -39.99 69.29
C ARG A 250 -6.93 -40.67 70.50
N SER A 251 -8.14 -41.20 70.35
CA SER A 251 -8.86 -41.89 71.43
C SER A 251 -8.14 -43.14 71.93
N GLN A 252 -7.34 -43.79 71.08
CA GLN A 252 -6.54 -44.95 71.46
C GLN A 252 -5.36 -44.58 72.37
N THR A 253 -4.80 -43.38 72.23
CA THR A 253 -3.58 -42.96 72.96
C THR A 253 -3.86 -41.97 74.09
N LEU A 254 -4.94 -41.18 74.00
CA LEU A 254 -5.31 -40.15 74.96
C LEU A 254 -6.76 -40.34 75.45
N ASP A 255 -7.08 -39.82 76.63
CA ASP A 255 -8.41 -39.94 77.25
C ASP A 255 -9.37 -38.81 76.87
N THR A 256 -8.93 -37.88 76.03
CA THR A 256 -9.74 -36.78 75.50
C THR A 256 -9.74 -36.79 73.97
N ARG A 257 -10.74 -36.15 73.39
CA ARG A 257 -10.87 -35.79 71.95
C ARG A 257 -10.25 -34.42 71.67
N THR A 258 -10.12 -34.04 70.40
CA THR A 258 -9.53 -32.74 70.04
C THR A 258 -10.31 -31.53 70.56
N ASP A 259 -11.60 -31.69 70.83
CA ASP A 259 -12.49 -30.71 71.48
C ASP A 259 -12.37 -30.70 73.02
N ASN A 260 -11.40 -31.44 73.59
CA ASN A 260 -11.19 -31.66 75.02
C ASN A 260 -12.32 -32.39 75.76
N ILE A 261 -13.26 -33.00 75.03
CA ILE A 261 -14.29 -33.86 75.63
C ILE A 261 -13.70 -35.26 75.90
N THR A 262 -14.10 -35.91 76.98
CA THR A 262 -13.62 -37.26 77.33
C THR A 262 -14.00 -38.29 76.27
N VAL A 263 -13.11 -39.25 76.01
CA VAL A 263 -13.35 -40.36 75.09
C VAL A 263 -14.45 -41.28 75.65
N THR A 264 -15.54 -41.41 74.91
CA THR A 264 -16.66 -42.31 75.26
C THR A 264 -16.76 -43.48 74.26
N GLY A 265 -17.86 -44.24 74.26
CA GLY A 265 -18.09 -45.32 73.29
C GLY A 265 -17.25 -46.58 73.55
N SER A 266 -16.91 -47.32 72.49
CA SER A 266 -16.19 -48.60 72.59
C SER A 266 -14.79 -48.45 73.17
N VAL A 267 -14.01 -47.47 72.69
CA VAL A 267 -12.64 -47.21 73.17
C VAL A 267 -12.65 -46.75 74.63
N GLY A 268 -13.55 -45.82 75.00
CA GLY A 268 -13.70 -45.39 76.39
C GLY A 268 -14.11 -46.54 77.33
N LYS A 269 -15.07 -47.38 76.91
CA LYS A 269 -15.46 -48.58 77.67
C LYS A 269 -14.32 -49.59 77.81
N GLN A 270 -13.49 -49.75 76.77
CA GLN A 270 -12.34 -50.65 76.82
C GLN A 270 -11.29 -50.16 77.82
N LYS A 271 -11.00 -48.86 77.86
CA LYS A 271 -10.11 -48.24 78.86
C LYS A 271 -10.65 -48.43 80.28
N ALA A 272 -11.93 -48.13 80.50
CA ALA A 272 -12.58 -48.35 81.80
C ALA A 272 -12.55 -49.83 82.23
N LEU A 273 -12.69 -50.76 81.27
CA LEU A 273 -12.52 -52.19 81.54
C LEU A 273 -11.08 -52.52 81.96
N TYR A 274 -10.07 -51.97 81.28
CA TYR A 274 -8.67 -52.17 81.67
C TYR A 274 -8.38 -51.61 83.07
N ASP A 275 -8.88 -50.42 83.42
CA ASP A 275 -8.76 -49.85 84.78
C ASP A 275 -9.44 -50.75 85.83
N GLN A 276 -10.62 -51.29 85.49
CA GLN A 276 -11.33 -52.22 86.36
C GLN A 276 -10.58 -53.55 86.51
N GLN A 277 -9.95 -54.06 85.44
CA GLN A 277 -9.12 -55.27 85.49
C GLN A 277 -7.89 -55.05 86.36
N ILE A 278 -7.20 -53.90 86.22
CA ILE A 278 -6.07 -53.53 87.09
C ILE A 278 -6.50 -53.54 88.55
N THR A 279 -7.62 -52.88 88.86
CA THR A 279 -8.19 -52.85 90.21
C THR A 279 -8.55 -54.24 90.71
N SER A 280 -9.15 -55.09 89.86
CA SER A 280 -9.51 -56.46 90.22
C SER A 280 -8.29 -57.33 90.49
N TYR A 281 -7.20 -57.20 89.72
CA TYR A 281 -5.96 -57.95 89.96
C TYR A 281 -5.27 -57.52 91.25
N GLN A 282 -5.26 -56.22 91.56
CA GLN A 282 -4.78 -55.72 92.84
C GLN A 282 -5.60 -56.32 93.98
N ARG A 283 -6.94 -56.25 93.92
CA ARG A 283 -7.83 -56.80 94.95
C ARG A 283 -7.69 -58.32 95.11
N ASP A 284 -7.57 -59.07 94.02
CA ASP A 284 -7.31 -60.51 94.06
C ASP A 284 -5.97 -60.82 94.75
N SER A 285 -4.91 -60.04 94.47
CA SER A 285 -3.63 -60.18 95.17
C SER A 285 -3.74 -59.89 96.67
N GLU A 286 -4.53 -58.87 97.06
CA GLU A 286 -4.78 -58.54 98.46
C GLU A 286 -5.55 -59.65 99.18
N GLN A 287 -6.58 -60.21 98.52
CA GLN A 287 -7.35 -61.34 99.05
C GLN A 287 -6.51 -62.60 99.21
N LYS A 288 -5.66 -62.93 98.22
CA LYS A 288 -4.74 -64.07 98.29
C LYS A 288 -3.72 -63.90 99.41
N ALA A 289 -3.11 -62.71 99.54
CA ALA A 289 -2.21 -62.42 100.64
C ALA A 289 -2.95 -62.60 101.98
N ALA A 290 -4.13 -61.99 102.13
CA ALA A 290 -4.93 -62.13 103.36
C ALA A 290 -5.28 -63.59 103.68
N LYS A 291 -5.61 -64.40 102.67
CA LYS A 291 -5.84 -65.83 102.84
C LYS A 291 -4.59 -66.53 103.40
N MET A 292 -3.39 -66.23 102.90
CA MET A 292 -2.15 -66.82 103.44
C MET A 292 -1.95 -66.48 104.92
N TRP A 293 -2.26 -65.25 105.34
CA TRP A 293 -2.21 -64.85 106.74
C TRP A 293 -3.23 -65.60 107.60
N VAL A 294 -4.46 -65.76 107.11
CA VAL A 294 -5.51 -66.53 107.80
C VAL A 294 -5.16 -68.01 107.88
N ASP A 295 -4.69 -68.62 106.80
CA ASP A 295 -4.28 -70.03 106.76
C ASP A 295 -3.12 -70.30 107.75
N ALA A 296 -2.13 -69.39 107.81
CA ALA A 296 -1.03 -69.46 108.77
C ALA A 296 -1.53 -69.35 110.23
N TRP A 297 -2.49 -68.46 110.49
CA TRP A 297 -3.12 -68.34 111.80
C TRP A 297 -3.92 -69.60 112.18
N ILE A 298 -4.72 -70.15 111.27
CA ILE A 298 -5.45 -71.41 111.47
C ILE A 298 -4.48 -72.54 111.82
N THR A 299 -3.38 -72.65 111.07
CA THR A 299 -2.34 -73.67 111.27
C THR A 299 -1.68 -73.54 112.65
N GLN A 300 -1.35 -72.32 113.08
CA GLN A 300 -0.83 -72.09 114.43
C GLN A 300 -1.80 -72.53 115.51
N LYS A 301 -3.10 -72.28 115.34
CA LYS A 301 -4.14 -72.72 116.29
C LYS A 301 -4.36 -74.24 116.32
N THR A 302 -3.81 -75.00 115.37
CA THR A 302 -3.98 -76.46 115.30
C THR A 302 -2.78 -77.28 115.78
N ILE A 303 -1.57 -76.71 115.88
CA ILE A 303 -0.34 -77.50 116.12
C ILE A 303 0.12 -77.53 117.59
N ASP A 304 0.01 -76.43 118.37
CA ASP A 304 0.26 -76.41 119.83
C ASP A 304 -0.04 -75.00 120.41
N GLU A 305 -0.71 -74.87 121.56
CA GLU A 305 -1.00 -73.57 122.20
C GLU A 305 0.18 -73.01 123.02
N GLY A 306 1.26 -73.79 123.19
CA GLY A 306 2.42 -73.41 124.00
C GLY A 306 3.50 -72.55 123.33
N LEU A 307 3.42 -72.30 122.02
CA LEU A 307 4.45 -71.55 121.26
C LEU A 307 4.00 -70.12 120.93
N ILE A 308 4.80 -69.12 121.31
CA ILE A 308 4.50 -67.70 121.03
C ILE A 308 4.62 -67.45 119.52
N ALA A 309 3.51 -67.09 118.89
CA ALA A 309 3.48 -66.74 117.46
C ALA A 309 4.44 -65.58 117.14
N PRO A 310 5.11 -65.58 115.98
CA PRO A 310 5.83 -64.40 115.51
C PRO A 310 4.90 -63.19 115.47
N ASN A 311 5.38 -62.00 115.84
CA ASN A 311 4.55 -60.82 116.11
C ASN A 311 3.51 -60.53 115.01
N GLN A 312 3.88 -60.72 113.74
CA GLN A 312 3.03 -60.45 112.58
C GLN A 312 1.82 -61.41 112.45
N PHE A 313 1.82 -62.57 113.12
CA PHE A 313 0.72 -63.55 113.10
C PHE A 313 -0.13 -63.54 114.38
N THR A 314 0.01 -62.51 115.22
CA THR A 314 -0.83 -62.33 116.42
C THR A 314 -2.28 -61.98 116.03
N ASN A 315 -3.24 -62.27 116.91
CA ASN A 315 -4.66 -61.94 116.69
C ASN A 315 -4.85 -60.44 116.38
N ALA A 316 -4.14 -59.55 117.08
CA ALA A 316 -4.24 -58.11 116.86
C ALA A 316 -3.84 -57.69 115.43
N ASN A 317 -2.81 -58.31 114.86
CA ASN A 317 -2.37 -58.03 113.50
C ASN A 317 -3.28 -58.68 112.44
N LEU A 318 -3.84 -59.86 112.73
CA LEU A 318 -4.85 -60.48 111.87
C LEU A 318 -6.15 -59.66 111.84
N ASP A 319 -6.62 -59.20 113.00
CA ASP A 319 -7.80 -58.33 113.11
C ASP A 319 -7.58 -57.01 112.37
N ALA A 320 -6.39 -56.41 112.48
CA ALA A 320 -6.03 -55.21 111.73
C ALA A 320 -6.02 -55.46 110.20
N LEU A 321 -5.47 -56.59 109.75
CA LEU A 321 -5.45 -56.97 108.34
C LEU A 321 -6.86 -57.24 107.79
N LEU A 322 -7.69 -58.00 108.52
CA LEU A 322 -9.07 -58.29 108.14
C LEU A 322 -9.92 -57.01 108.16
N THR A 323 -9.70 -56.10 109.11
CA THR A 323 -10.36 -54.79 109.14
C THR A 323 -9.98 -53.94 107.93
N SER A 324 -8.69 -53.92 107.55
CA SER A 324 -8.23 -53.22 106.34
C SER A 324 -8.84 -53.81 105.08
N LEU A 325 -8.87 -55.14 104.95
CA LEU A 325 -9.48 -55.83 103.81
C LEU A 325 -10.98 -55.55 103.73
N ARG A 326 -11.68 -55.59 104.87
CA ARG A 326 -13.12 -55.32 104.97
C ARG A 326 -13.45 -53.89 104.56
N SER A 327 -12.62 -52.91 104.95
CA SER A 327 -12.71 -51.52 104.51
C SER A 327 -12.47 -51.38 103.00
N LYS A 328 -11.42 -52.01 102.45
CA LYS A 328 -11.10 -51.95 101.01
C LYS A 328 -12.15 -52.61 100.11
N LEU A 329 -12.82 -53.66 100.61
CA LEU A 329 -13.88 -54.37 99.90
C LEU A 329 -15.29 -53.81 100.16
N ASN A 330 -15.41 -52.74 100.97
CA ASN A 330 -16.70 -52.17 101.39
C ASN A 330 -17.66 -53.21 102.00
N LEU A 331 -17.15 -54.16 102.77
CA LEU A 331 -17.93 -55.23 103.40
C LEU A 331 -18.50 -54.85 104.78
N GLY A 332 -18.72 -53.55 104.99
CA GLY A 332 -19.26 -52.95 106.23
C GLY A 332 -18.21 -52.78 107.32
#